data_AF-A0A812XLP3-F1
#
_entry.id   AF-A0A812XLP3-F1
#
_cell.length_a   1.000
_cell.length_b   1.000
_cell.length_c   1.000
_cell.angle_alpha   90.00
_cell.angle_beta   90.00
_cell.angle_gamma   90.00
#
_symmetry.space_group_name_H-M   'P 1'
#
loop_
_entity.id
_entity.type
_entity.pdbx_description
1 polymer ?
#
loop_
_entity_poly.entity_id
_entity_poly.type
_entity_poly.pdbx_seq_one_letter_code
_entity_poly.pdbx_strand_id
1 'polypeptide(L)'
;MHAWLTVHVPLCAHTDRDLLVIFTRLLLALCCSALAADVEKHQALSVTKAHAPDKEAGEVKAPMPFGDLEPFGRQNAGQELTESAISETNEMVDQLERAEVAEEKRSAFRALTRLRGVALASFDGIARAQTGNIKDYTQAHQWRKEHPLHHLAEEESDVGKWAFPASADF
;
A
#
# COMPACT_ATOMS: atom_id res chain seq x y z
N MET A 1 39.44 -21.24 -33.40
CA MET A 1 40.38 -20.27 -32.81
C MET A 1 39.77 -19.79 -31.49
N HIS A 2 40.41 -20.19 -30.38
CA HIS A 2 40.22 -19.75 -28.98
C HIS A 2 38.83 -20.04 -28.35
N ALA A 3 38.58 -21.07 -27.53
CA ALA A 3 39.24 -21.57 -26.31
C ALA A 3 39.26 -20.56 -25.14
N TRP A 4 39.00 -21.09 -23.93
CA TRP A 4 39.11 -20.49 -22.58
C TRP A 4 37.92 -19.59 -22.15
N LEU A 5 37.22 -19.75 -21.01
CA LEU A 5 37.44 -20.50 -19.77
C LEU A 5 36.11 -21.04 -19.20
N THR A 6 36.10 -22.33 -18.93
CA THR A 6 35.40 -22.93 -17.79
C THR A 6 36.13 -22.50 -16.51
N VAL A 7 35.49 -21.70 -15.65
CA VAL A 7 35.90 -21.59 -14.24
C VAL A 7 34.83 -22.25 -13.38
N HIS A 8 35.13 -23.49 -13.00
CA HIS A 8 34.54 -24.17 -11.87
C HIS A 8 35.08 -23.47 -10.61
N VAL A 9 34.25 -22.73 -9.88
CA VAL A 9 34.56 -22.24 -8.53
C VAL A 9 33.71 -23.03 -7.54
N PRO A 10 34.32 -23.63 -6.50
CA PRO A 10 33.67 -24.60 -5.65
C PRO A 10 32.65 -23.93 -4.72
N LEU A 11 31.45 -24.52 -4.66
CA LEU A 11 30.51 -24.33 -3.56
C LEU A 11 31.18 -24.80 -2.26
N CYS A 12 31.87 -23.89 -1.58
CA CYS A 12 32.23 -24.02 -0.17
C CYS A 12 31.02 -23.57 0.65
N ALA A 13 30.36 -24.53 1.28
CA ALA A 13 29.22 -24.36 2.15
C ALA A 13 29.59 -23.65 3.47
N HIS A 14 29.49 -22.31 3.54
CA HIS A 14 29.38 -21.59 4.84
C HIS A 14 28.93 -20.10 4.77
N THR A 15 28.09 -19.65 3.83
CA THR A 15 27.75 -18.21 3.72
C THR A 15 26.30 -17.89 3.35
N ASP A 16 25.34 -18.77 3.67
CA ASP A 16 23.93 -18.52 3.29
C ASP A 16 23.22 -17.52 4.23
N ARG A 17 23.68 -17.38 5.48
CA ARG A 17 23.11 -16.45 6.46
C ARG A 17 23.47 -14.99 6.18
N ASP A 18 24.69 -14.72 5.73
CA ASP A 18 25.15 -13.34 5.51
C ASP A 18 24.59 -12.74 4.21
N LEU A 19 24.40 -13.56 3.16
CA LEU A 19 23.75 -13.14 1.93
C LEU A 19 22.28 -12.76 2.14
N LEU A 20 21.56 -13.51 2.97
CA LEU A 20 20.18 -13.19 3.36
C LEU A 20 20.11 -11.90 4.21
N VAL A 21 21.10 -11.65 5.09
CA VAL A 21 21.17 -10.41 5.89
C VAL A 21 21.50 -9.19 5.01
N ILE A 22 22.41 -9.36 4.03
CA ILE A 22 22.74 -8.29 3.09
C ILE A 22 21.56 -7.99 2.16
N PHE A 23 20.89 -9.01 1.62
CA PHE A 23 19.70 -8.82 0.79
C PHE A 23 18.56 -8.18 1.59
N THR A 24 18.31 -8.61 2.82
CA THR A 24 17.26 -8.00 3.66
C THR A 24 17.59 -6.57 4.07
N ARG A 25 18.86 -6.23 4.36
CA ARG A 25 19.26 -4.84 4.62
C ARG A 25 19.23 -3.95 3.39
N LEU A 26 19.64 -4.47 2.23
CA LEU A 26 19.57 -3.74 0.96
C LEU A 26 18.11 -3.48 0.55
N LEU A 27 17.25 -4.49 0.71
CA LEU A 27 15.83 -4.40 0.36
C LEU A 27 15.06 -3.53 1.37
N LEU A 28 15.41 -3.57 2.66
CA LEU A 28 14.89 -2.63 3.67
C LEU A 28 15.38 -1.20 3.42
N ALA A 29 16.63 -0.99 3.02
CA ALA A 29 17.17 0.34 2.68
C ALA A 29 16.52 0.91 1.41
N LEU A 30 16.31 0.09 0.37
CA LEU A 30 15.61 0.50 -0.86
C LEU A 30 14.12 0.81 -0.60
N CYS A 31 13.49 0.06 0.32
CA CYS A 31 12.10 0.31 0.70
C CYS A 31 11.95 1.57 1.56
N CYS A 32 12.98 1.93 2.35
CA CYS A 32 12.97 3.12 3.21
C CYS A 32 13.14 4.42 2.39
N SER A 33 13.95 4.39 1.32
CA SER A 33 14.09 5.55 0.43
C SER A 33 12.88 5.75 -0.49
N ALA A 34 12.13 4.69 -0.82
CA ALA A 34 10.91 4.79 -1.61
C ALA A 34 9.74 5.41 -0.82
N LEU A 35 9.61 5.10 0.48
CA LEU A 35 8.51 5.62 1.30
C LEU A 35 8.68 7.09 1.73
N ALA A 36 9.92 7.62 1.70
CA ALA A 36 10.21 9.02 2.03
C ALA A 36 9.87 10.00 0.90
N ALA A 37 9.76 9.54 -0.35
CA ALA A 37 9.67 10.43 -1.52
C ALA A 37 8.24 10.92 -1.86
N ASP A 38 7.18 10.25 -1.39
CA ASP A 38 5.80 10.57 -1.77
C ASP A 38 5.04 11.44 -0.74
N VAL A 39 5.50 11.53 0.51
CA VAL A 39 4.88 12.40 1.53
C VAL A 39 5.31 13.86 1.36
N GLU A 40 6.51 14.12 0.84
CA GLU A 40 7.08 15.46 0.82
C GLU A 40 6.47 16.38 -0.26
N LYS A 41 6.00 15.84 -1.39
CA LYS A 41 5.53 16.67 -2.51
C LYS A 41 4.13 17.27 -2.36
N HIS A 42 3.34 16.83 -1.38
CA HIS A 42 2.04 17.45 -1.07
C HIS A 42 1.93 17.99 0.36
N GLN A 43 2.95 17.81 1.20
CA GLN A 43 3.00 18.37 2.55
C GLN A 43 3.85 19.67 2.65
N ALA A 44 4.14 20.27 1.50
CA ALA A 44 4.78 21.57 1.35
C ALA A 44 3.87 22.57 0.61
N LEU A 45 2.60 22.68 1.02
CA LEU A 45 1.98 23.99 1.04
C LEU A 45 1.55 24.23 2.49
N SER A 46 2.41 24.98 3.15
CA SER A 46 2.16 25.70 4.38
C SER A 46 0.67 25.95 4.59
N VAL A 47 0.24 25.72 5.83
CA VAL A 47 -0.66 26.63 6.54
C VAL A 47 -0.24 28.03 6.13
N THR A 48 -0.87 28.56 5.08
CA THR A 48 -0.55 29.88 4.57
C THR A 48 -0.98 30.80 5.67
N LYS A 49 0.02 31.41 6.32
CA LYS A 49 0.01 32.75 6.85
C LYS A 49 -1.42 33.17 7.21
N ALA A 50 -1.80 32.99 8.47
CA ALA A 50 -2.89 33.77 9.02
C ALA A 50 -2.56 35.23 8.68
N HIS A 51 -3.22 35.76 7.65
CA HIS A 51 -3.35 37.18 7.49
C HIS A 51 -4.21 37.55 8.68
N ALA A 52 -3.55 37.86 9.80
CA ALA A 52 -4.15 38.70 10.80
C ALA A 52 -4.70 39.88 9.99
N PRO A 53 -6.01 40.20 10.10
CA PRO A 53 -6.49 41.40 9.44
C PRO A 53 -5.56 42.50 9.90
N ASP A 54 -4.88 43.16 8.96
CA ASP A 54 -4.06 44.32 9.25
C ASP A 54 -5.02 45.34 9.86
N LYS A 55 -5.16 45.28 11.18
CA LYS A 55 -5.93 46.20 11.98
C LYS A 55 -5.08 47.46 12.09
N GLU A 56 -5.02 48.20 11.00
CA GLU A 56 -5.10 49.66 11.05
C GLU A 56 -6.51 50.03 11.55
N ALA A 57 -6.88 49.52 12.73
CA ALA A 57 -8.02 50.01 13.48
C ALA A 57 -7.56 51.33 14.10
N GLY A 58 -7.49 52.37 13.27
CA GLY A 58 -7.44 53.74 13.71
C GLY A 58 -8.51 53.93 14.78
N GLU A 59 -8.08 54.38 15.95
CA GLU A 59 -8.90 54.61 17.13
C GLU A 59 -10.23 55.28 16.77
N VAL A 60 -11.36 54.60 17.01
CA VAL A 60 -12.67 55.23 16.91
C VAL A 60 -12.87 56.12 18.15
N LYS A 61 -12.39 57.37 18.05
CA LYS A 61 -12.84 58.49 18.89
C LYS A 61 -13.78 59.36 18.07
N ALA A 62 -15.09 59.14 18.21
CA ALA A 62 -16.10 60.13 17.84
C ALA A 62 -16.09 61.25 18.92
N PRO A 63 -16.20 62.54 18.56
CA PRO A 63 -17.05 63.10 17.50
C PRO A 63 -16.25 63.62 16.30
N MET A 64 -16.51 63.11 15.09
CA MET A 64 -15.90 63.65 13.87
C MET A 64 -16.65 64.93 13.45
N PRO A 65 -16.03 66.12 13.48
CA PRO A 65 -16.61 67.32 12.87
C PRO A 65 -16.68 67.10 11.36
N PHE A 66 -17.87 67.26 10.78
CA PHE A 66 -18.19 67.01 9.36
C PHE A 66 -17.37 67.82 8.32
N GLY A 67 -16.31 68.52 8.73
CA GLY A 67 -15.48 69.38 7.88
C GLY A 67 -14.18 68.74 7.35
N ASP A 68 -13.68 67.66 7.99
CA ASP A 68 -12.40 67.01 7.62
C ASP A 68 -12.58 65.62 6.98
N LEU A 69 -13.82 65.20 6.70
CA LEU A 69 -14.03 63.99 5.91
C LEU A 69 -13.75 64.30 4.44
N GLU A 70 -12.95 63.44 3.81
CA GLU A 70 -12.84 63.44 2.36
C GLU A 70 -14.24 63.30 1.75
N PRO A 71 -14.59 64.13 0.75
CA PRO A 71 -15.92 64.12 0.17
C PRO A 71 -16.20 62.74 -0.44
N PHE A 72 -17.32 62.13 -0.04
CA PHE A 72 -17.81 60.88 -0.62
C PHE A 72 -17.92 61.02 -2.15
N GLY A 73 -17.47 59.98 -2.87
CA GLY A 73 -17.54 59.94 -4.34
C GLY A 73 -16.25 60.30 -5.06
N ARG A 74 -15.09 60.31 -4.39
CA ARG A 74 -13.80 60.29 -5.12
C ARG A 74 -13.69 58.97 -5.89
N GLN A 75 -13.45 59.07 -7.20
CA GLN A 75 -13.32 57.91 -8.08
C GLN A 75 -12.23 56.92 -7.61
N ASN A 76 -11.14 57.44 -7.01
CA ASN A 76 -10.05 56.62 -6.49
C ASN A 76 -10.50 55.72 -5.32
N ALA A 77 -11.30 56.21 -4.38
CA ALA A 77 -11.80 55.42 -3.25
C ALA A 77 -12.80 54.36 -3.69
N GLY A 78 -13.63 54.67 -4.71
CA GLY A 78 -14.50 53.68 -5.34
C GLY A 78 -13.71 52.59 -6.07
N GLN A 79 -12.61 52.96 -6.73
CA GLN A 79 -11.74 52.02 -7.44
C GLN A 79 -10.97 51.12 -6.47
N GLU A 80 -10.41 51.67 -5.40
CA GLU A 80 -9.72 50.90 -4.35
C GLU A 80 -10.64 49.86 -3.72
N LEU A 81 -11.86 50.24 -3.32
CA LEU A 81 -12.85 49.31 -2.78
C LEU A 81 -13.26 48.23 -3.79
N THR A 82 -13.27 48.56 -5.09
CA THR A 82 -13.58 47.60 -6.15
C THR A 82 -12.42 46.61 -6.35
N GLU A 83 -11.18 47.09 -6.36
CA GLU A 83 -9.98 46.25 -6.46
C GLU A 83 -9.84 45.34 -5.23
N SER A 84 -10.08 45.86 -4.02
CA SER A 84 -10.12 45.07 -2.79
C SER A 84 -11.24 44.03 -2.80
N ALA A 85 -12.45 44.38 -3.27
CA ALA A 85 -13.55 43.42 -3.37
C ALA A 85 -13.24 42.27 -4.35
N ILE A 86 -12.52 42.55 -5.44
CA ILE A 86 -12.08 41.54 -6.41
C ILE A 86 -11.01 40.64 -5.78
N SER A 87 -10.01 41.20 -5.07
CA SER A 87 -8.96 40.38 -4.44
C SER A 87 -9.52 39.46 -3.35
N GLU A 88 -10.42 39.96 -2.50
CA GLU A 88 -11.07 39.17 -1.45
C GLU A 88 -11.92 38.03 -2.04
N THR A 89 -12.61 38.28 -3.15
CA THR A 89 -13.41 37.24 -3.82
C THR A 89 -12.52 36.17 -4.45
N ASN A 90 -11.38 36.54 -5.05
CA ASN A 90 -10.42 35.58 -5.60
C ASN A 90 -9.80 34.72 -4.49
N GLU A 91 -9.46 35.33 -3.35
CA GLU A 91 -8.93 34.58 -2.22
C GLU A 91 -9.94 33.56 -1.68
N MET A 92 -11.23 33.92 -1.62
CA MET A 92 -12.29 32.98 -1.25
C MET A 92 -12.35 31.78 -2.21
N VAL A 93 -12.18 32.00 -3.52
CA VAL A 93 -12.16 30.92 -4.52
C VAL A 93 -10.95 30.02 -4.31
N ASP A 94 -9.77 30.59 -4.10
CA ASP A 94 -8.55 29.81 -3.81
C ASP A 94 -8.70 28.94 -2.56
N GLN A 95 -9.37 29.45 -1.52
CA GLN A 95 -9.66 28.69 -0.30
C GLN A 95 -10.64 27.55 -0.57
N LEU A 96 -11.68 27.79 -1.37
CA LEU A 96 -12.66 26.77 -1.73
C LEU A 96 -12.01 25.64 -2.54
N GLU A 97 -11.22 25.96 -3.56
CA GLU A 97 -10.52 24.97 -4.38
C GLU A 97 -9.55 24.11 -3.55
N ARG A 98 -8.83 24.73 -2.61
CA ARG A 98 -7.96 24.00 -1.67
C ARG A 98 -8.74 23.11 -0.72
N ALA A 99 -9.88 23.59 -0.23
CA ALA A 99 -10.75 22.84 0.66
C ALA A 99 -11.36 21.62 -0.04
N GLU A 100 -11.80 21.77 -1.30
CA GLU A 100 -12.34 20.69 -2.12
C GLU A 100 -11.31 19.59 -2.35
N VAL A 101 -10.10 19.93 -2.81
CA VAL A 101 -9.02 18.94 -3.03
C VAL A 101 -8.68 18.19 -1.74
N ALA A 102 -8.76 18.86 -0.59
CA ALA A 102 -8.53 18.21 0.71
C ALA A 102 -9.68 17.26 1.09
N GLU A 103 -10.93 17.62 0.80
CA GLU A 103 -12.09 16.77 1.04
C GLU A 103 -12.13 15.55 0.11
N GLU A 104 -11.85 15.73 -1.18
CA GLU A 104 -11.77 14.64 -2.15
C GLU A 104 -10.75 13.58 -1.73
N LYS A 105 -9.54 14.02 -1.38
CA LYS A 105 -8.49 13.11 -0.87
C LYS A 105 -8.96 12.40 0.40
N ARG A 106 -9.55 13.12 1.35
CA ARG A 106 -10.05 12.52 2.59
C ARG A 106 -11.13 11.48 2.32
N SER A 107 -12.06 11.73 1.41
CA SER A 107 -13.11 10.79 1.02
C SER A 107 -12.51 9.56 0.32
N ALA A 108 -11.58 9.78 -0.63
CA ALA A 108 -10.91 8.71 -1.37
C ALA A 108 -10.10 7.78 -0.45
N PHE A 109 -9.31 8.32 0.50
CA PHE A 109 -8.54 7.48 1.42
C PHE A 109 -9.43 6.68 2.38
N ARG A 110 -10.57 7.24 2.81
CA ARG A 110 -11.57 6.50 3.60
C ARG A 110 -12.16 5.34 2.80
N ALA A 111 -12.53 5.59 1.54
CA ALA A 111 -13.02 4.55 0.64
C ALA A 111 -11.96 3.47 0.38
N LEU A 112 -10.72 3.86 0.09
CA LEU A 112 -9.60 2.96 -0.17
C LEU A 112 -9.29 2.08 1.05
N THR A 113 -9.36 2.62 2.27
CA THR A 113 -9.13 1.84 3.50
C THR A 113 -10.21 0.77 3.68
N ARG A 114 -11.48 1.13 3.44
CA ARG A 114 -12.59 0.17 3.46
C ARG A 114 -12.42 -0.89 2.37
N LEU A 115 -12.11 -0.48 1.14
CA LEU A 115 -11.88 -1.39 0.02
C LEU A 115 -10.72 -2.34 0.30
N ARG A 116 -9.62 -1.86 0.89
CA ARG A 116 -8.47 -2.68 1.27
C ARG A 116 -8.86 -3.77 2.27
N GLY A 117 -9.63 -3.42 3.30
CA GLY A 117 -10.14 -4.39 4.26
C GLY A 117 -11.03 -5.45 3.59
N VAL A 118 -11.95 -5.02 2.73
CA VAL A 118 -12.85 -5.92 1.98
C VAL A 118 -12.08 -6.82 1.01
N ALA A 119 -11.11 -6.27 0.28
CA ALA A 119 -10.31 -7.02 -0.69
C ALA A 119 -9.41 -8.07 -0.02
N LEU A 120 -8.74 -7.73 1.08
CA LEU A 120 -7.94 -8.71 1.83
C LEU A 120 -8.81 -9.84 2.38
N ALA A 121 -10.01 -9.52 2.88
CA ALA A 121 -10.95 -10.53 3.34
C ALA A 121 -11.47 -11.42 2.20
N SER A 122 -11.71 -10.88 1.00
CA SER A 122 -12.16 -11.68 -0.15
C SER A 122 -11.07 -12.64 -0.63
N PHE A 123 -9.80 -12.20 -0.67
CA PHE A 123 -8.68 -13.08 -1.03
C PHE A 123 -8.48 -14.22 -0.01
N ASP A 124 -8.55 -13.90 1.28
CA ASP A 124 -8.48 -14.89 2.36
C ASP A 124 -9.67 -15.87 2.31
N GLY A 125 -10.87 -15.38 1.97
CA GLY A 125 -12.05 -16.21 1.73
C GLY A 125 -11.85 -17.24 0.61
N ILE A 126 -11.27 -16.84 -0.52
CA ILE A 126 -10.98 -17.74 -1.65
C ILE A 126 -9.96 -18.81 -1.24
N ALA A 127 -8.87 -18.42 -0.57
CA ALA A 127 -7.83 -19.35 -0.13
C ALA A 127 -8.39 -20.40 0.86
N ARG A 128 -9.24 -19.98 1.79
CA ARG A 128 -9.94 -20.91 2.71
C ARG A 128 -10.88 -21.85 1.98
N ALA A 129 -11.65 -21.35 1.01
CA ALA A 129 -12.56 -22.19 0.22
C ALA A 129 -11.79 -23.24 -0.60
N GLN A 130 -10.68 -22.84 -1.25
CA GLN A 130 -9.83 -23.77 -2.00
C GLN A 130 -9.23 -24.85 -1.09
N THR A 131 -8.73 -24.46 0.08
CA THR A 131 -8.16 -25.40 1.04
C THR A 131 -9.24 -26.34 1.62
N GLY A 132 -10.44 -25.81 1.89
CA GLY A 132 -11.61 -26.60 2.29
C GLY A 132 -11.96 -27.66 1.25
N ASN A 133 -12.09 -27.27 -0.02
CA ASN A 133 -12.40 -28.19 -1.11
C ASN A 133 -11.36 -29.31 -1.24
N ILE A 134 -10.06 -28.98 -1.15
CA ILE A 134 -8.98 -29.98 -1.18
C ILE A 134 -9.09 -30.92 0.02
N LYS A 135 -9.34 -30.37 1.22
CA LYS A 135 -9.47 -31.14 2.45
C LYS A 135 -10.67 -32.10 2.39
N ASP A 136 -11.80 -31.66 1.85
CA ASP A 136 -13.01 -32.48 1.72
C ASP A 136 -12.81 -33.60 0.69
N TYR A 137 -12.18 -33.28 -0.45
CA TYR A 137 -11.83 -34.28 -1.46
C TYR A 137 -10.89 -35.35 -0.89
N THR A 138 -9.85 -34.94 -0.16
CA THR A 138 -8.86 -35.84 0.46
C THR A 138 -9.49 -36.75 1.51
N GLN A 139 -10.50 -36.27 2.24
CA GLN A 139 -11.22 -37.10 3.22
C GLN A 139 -12.00 -38.22 2.54
N ALA A 140 -12.68 -37.91 1.45
CA ALA A 140 -13.46 -38.88 0.67
C ALA A 140 -12.55 -39.86 -0.10
N HIS A 141 -11.44 -39.39 -0.65
CA HIS A 141 -10.56 -40.17 -1.53
C HIS A 141 -9.23 -40.47 -0.85
N GLN A 142 -9.20 -41.60 -0.14
CA GLN A 142 -8.01 -42.07 0.54
C GLN A 142 -7.28 -43.08 -0.34
N TRP A 143 -6.12 -42.69 -0.87
CA TRP A 143 -5.28 -43.54 -1.73
C TRP A 143 -5.04 -44.93 -1.14
N ARG A 144 -4.80 -45.02 0.18
CA ARG A 144 -4.55 -46.30 0.87
C ARG A 144 -5.75 -47.25 0.89
N LYS A 145 -6.98 -46.77 0.68
CA LYS A 145 -8.17 -47.63 0.58
C LYS A 145 -8.31 -48.26 -0.81
N GLU A 146 -8.02 -47.50 -1.86
CA GLU A 146 -8.06 -47.98 -3.24
C GLU A 146 -6.81 -48.78 -3.61
N HIS A 147 -5.68 -48.47 -2.96
CA HIS A 147 -4.40 -49.13 -3.13
C HIS A 147 -3.91 -49.67 -1.77
N PRO A 148 -4.38 -50.86 -1.36
CA PRO A 148 -3.88 -51.50 -0.15
C PRO A 148 -2.38 -51.77 -0.28
N LEU A 149 -1.64 -51.52 0.80
CA LEU A 149 -0.22 -51.82 0.85
C LEU A 149 -0.07 -53.28 1.25
N HIS A 150 0.43 -54.10 0.33
CA HIS A 150 0.76 -55.48 0.61
C HIS A 150 2.18 -55.54 1.17
N HIS A 151 2.33 -56.11 2.37
CA HIS A 151 3.64 -56.32 2.95
C HIS A 151 4.23 -57.60 2.35
N LEU A 152 5.41 -57.50 1.72
CA LEU A 152 6.15 -58.65 1.17
C LEU A 152 6.30 -59.78 2.21
N ALA A 153 6.46 -59.44 3.49
CA ALA A 153 6.54 -60.41 4.58
C ALA A 153 5.24 -61.23 4.78
N GLU A 154 4.07 -60.66 4.46
CA GLU A 154 2.79 -61.38 4.50
C GLU A 154 2.66 -62.30 3.28
N GLU A 155 3.14 -61.87 2.11
CA GLU A 155 3.10 -62.63 0.86
C GLU A 155 4.11 -63.79 0.81
N GLU A 156 5.29 -63.62 1.42
CA GLU A 156 6.39 -64.61 1.47
C GLU A 156 6.31 -65.53 2.70
N SER A 157 5.32 -65.35 3.58
CA SER A 157 5.15 -66.19 4.78
C SER A 157 4.83 -67.66 4.46
N ASP A 158 4.15 -67.92 3.34
CA ASP A 158 3.83 -69.28 2.89
C ASP A 158 4.93 -69.86 1.99
N VAL A 159 5.97 -70.39 2.62
CA VAL A 159 7.12 -71.03 1.97
C VAL A 159 6.71 -72.12 0.99
N GLY A 160 5.61 -72.86 1.24
CA GLY A 160 5.16 -73.93 0.36
C GLY A 160 4.70 -73.42 -1.02
N LYS A 161 4.09 -72.23 -1.06
CA LYS A 161 3.53 -71.64 -2.27
C LYS A 161 4.59 -71.02 -3.20
N TRP A 162 5.61 -70.37 -2.64
CA TRP A 162 6.64 -69.67 -3.43
C TRP A 162 7.93 -70.45 -3.61
N ALA A 163 8.28 -71.36 -2.70
CA ALA A 163 9.50 -72.17 -2.82
C ALA A 163 9.32 -73.39 -3.75
N PHE A 164 8.10 -73.92 -3.88
CA PHE A 164 7.81 -75.10 -4.71
C PHE A 164 6.53 -74.92 -5.54
N PRO A 165 6.54 -74.08 -6.60
CA PRO A 165 5.40 -73.97 -7.50
C PRO A 165 5.16 -75.29 -8.23
N ALA A 166 3.90 -75.75 -8.28
CA ALA A 166 3.51 -77.03 -8.89
C ALA A 166 3.79 -77.12 -10.42
N SER A 167 4.21 -76.03 -11.06
CA SER A 167 4.66 -75.97 -12.45
C SER A 167 6.18 -76.06 -12.62
N ALA A 168 6.94 -76.22 -11.53
CA ALA A 168 8.36 -76.56 -11.60
C ALA A 168 8.48 -78.08 -11.77
N ASP A 169 8.28 -78.54 -13.00
CA ASP A 169 8.63 -79.91 -13.40
C ASP A 169 10.15 -80.07 -13.22
N PHE A 170 10.56 -81.04 -12.40
CA PHE A 170 11.96 -81.49 -12.28
C PHE A 170 12.35 -82.40 -13.44
#